data_AF-A0A1C6GQG9-F1
#
_entry.id   AF-A0A1C6GQG9-F1
#
_cell.length_a   1.000
_cell.length_b   1.000
_cell.length_c   1.000
_cell.angle_alpha   90.00
_cell.angle_beta   90.00
_cell.angle_gamma   90.00
#
_symmetry.space_group_name_H-M   'P 1'
#
loop_
_entity.id
_entity.type
_entity.pdbx_description
1 polymer ?
#
loop_
_entity_poly.entity_id
_entity_poly.type
_entity_poly.pdbx_seq_one_letter_code
_entity_poly.pdbx_strand_id
1 'polypeptide(L)'
;MKDVILFKLTYCPHCKLALRLQEELFQAHPEWRDIPLQMIDEAEEPELANSYDYYYVPTYYVGGEKVHEGHAEREDIERVFCLAAGEPAAASVNGGQH
;
A
#
# COMPACT_ATOMS: atom_id res chain seq x y z
N MET A 1 -3.72 -14.92 4.47
CA MET A 1 -2.96 -13.77 3.95
C MET A 1 -3.29 -13.62 2.47
N LYS A 2 -3.55 -12.39 2.04
CA LYS A 2 -3.75 -12.02 0.63
C LYS A 2 -2.46 -11.41 0.09
N ASP A 3 -2.25 -11.52 -1.22
CA ASP A 3 -1.18 -10.83 -1.93
C ASP A 3 -1.41 -9.32 -1.96
N VAL A 4 -0.31 -8.56 -2.01
CA VAL A 4 -0.30 -7.12 -2.16
C VAL A 4 0.45 -6.76 -3.44
N ILE A 5 -0.14 -5.89 -4.26
CA ILE A 5 0.53 -5.28 -5.40
C ILE A 5 0.63 -3.78 -5.14
N LEU A 6 1.83 -3.22 -5.28
CA LEU A 6 2.10 -1.80 -5.20
C LEU A 6 2.55 -1.29 -6.57
N PHE A 7 1.79 -0.38 -7.16
CA PHE A 7 2.24 0.44 -8.28
C PHE A 7 2.91 1.71 -7.76
N LYS A 8 4.13 1.97 -8.23
CA LYS A 8 4.92 3.13 -7.83
C LYS A 8 5.68 3.75 -9.00
N LEU A 9 6.22 4.93 -8.73
CA LEU A 9 7.30 5.52 -9.51
C LEU A 9 8.49 5.80 -8.59
N THR A 10 9.68 5.35 -8.96
CA THR A 10 10.92 5.52 -8.17
C THR A 10 11.22 6.99 -7.84
N TYR A 11 10.82 7.91 -8.71
CA TYR A 11 11.03 9.35 -8.51
C TYR A 11 9.85 10.07 -7.83
N CYS A 12 8.72 9.40 -7.59
CA CYS A 12 7.54 10.01 -6.98
C CYS A 12 7.74 10.25 -5.46
N PRO A 13 7.53 11.48 -4.95
CA PRO A 13 7.67 11.78 -3.53
C PRO A 13 6.62 11.07 -2.66
N HIS A 14 5.38 10.90 -3.15
CA HIS A 14 4.34 10.16 -2.42
C HIS A 14 4.67 8.67 -2.31
N CYS A 15 5.27 8.08 -3.36
CA CYS A 15 5.73 6.69 -3.32
C CYS A 15 6.85 6.51 -2.28
N LYS A 16 7.81 7.43 -2.23
CA LYS A 16 8.89 7.40 -1.23
C LYS A 16 8.35 7.52 0.20
N LEU A 17 7.32 8.35 0.41
CA LEU A 17 6.64 8.45 1.70
C LEU A 17 5.96 7.13 2.08
N ALA A 18 5.14 6.56 1.19
CA ALA A 18 4.45 5.30 1.43
C ALA A 18 5.41 4.14 1.73
N LEU A 19 6.51 4.03 0.98
CA LEU A 19 7.54 3.01 1.24
C LEU A 19 8.23 3.20 2.60
N ARG A 20 8.46 4.45 3.05
CA ARG A 20 8.99 4.70 4.40
C ARG A 20 8.00 4.24 5.47
N LEU A 21 6.73 4.61 5.33
CA LEU A 21 5.67 4.24 6.27
C LEU A 21 5.48 2.72 6.32
N GLN A 22 5.55 2.05 5.16
CA GLN A 22 5.54 0.60 5.04
C GLN A 22 6.70 -0.03 5.82
N GLU A 23 7.92 0.47 5.68
CA GLU A 23 9.07 -0.06 6.42
C GLU A 23 8.93 0.14 7.94
N GLU A 24 8.42 1.29 8.38
CA GLU A 24 8.12 1.55 9.80
C GLU A 24 7.08 0.57 10.34
N LEU A 25 6.03 0.29 9.55
CA LEU A 25 5.00 -0.68 9.92
C LEU A 25 5.53 -2.10 9.95
N PHE A 26 6.38 -2.49 9.00
CA PHE A 26 7.03 -3.79 9.03
C PHE A 26 7.97 -3.93 10.23
N GLN A 27 8.62 -2.86 10.68
CA GLN A 27 9.39 -2.90 11.94
C GLN A 27 8.49 -3.12 13.16
N ALA A 28 7.30 -2.53 13.18
CA ALA A 28 6.32 -2.71 14.26
C ALA A 28 5.60 -4.07 14.21
N HIS A 29 5.37 -4.60 13.01
CA HIS A 29 4.69 -5.86 12.71
C HIS A 29 5.60 -6.74 11.82
N PRO A 30 6.64 -7.38 12.38
CA PRO A 30 7.56 -8.21 11.61
C PRO A 30 6.87 -9.32 10.80
N GLU A 31 5.75 -9.84 11.28
CA GLU A 31 4.90 -10.84 10.62
C GLU A 31 4.34 -10.36 9.26
N TRP A 32 4.19 -9.05 9.06
CA TRP A 32 3.71 -8.52 7.79
C TRP A 32 4.75 -8.62 6.68
N ARG A 33 6.03 -8.89 7.01
CA ARG A 33 7.06 -9.17 5.99
C ARG A 33 6.82 -10.48 5.24
N ASP A 34 6.04 -11.40 5.82
CA ASP A 34 5.66 -12.66 5.16
C ASP A 34 4.51 -12.48 4.15
N ILE A 35 3.89 -11.30 4.11
CA ILE A 35 2.85 -10.98 3.13
C ILE A 35 3.50 -10.87 1.74
N PRO A 36 3.02 -11.62 0.72
CA PRO A 36 3.53 -11.50 -0.63
C PRO A 36 3.30 -10.08 -1.17
N LEU A 37 4.37 -9.30 -1.31
CA LEU A 37 4.33 -7.94 -1.84
C LEU A 37 5.08 -7.87 -3.18
N GLN A 38 4.34 -7.56 -4.25
CA GLN A 38 4.92 -7.25 -5.55
C GLN A 38 4.95 -5.74 -5.75
N MET A 39 6.13 -5.18 -6.03
CA MET A 39 6.29 -3.76 -6.34
C MET A 39 6.55 -3.59 -7.84
N ILE A 40 5.65 -2.91 -8.54
CA ILE A 40 5.75 -2.62 -9.97
C ILE A 40 6.12 -1.15 -10.13
N ASP A 41 7.22 -0.88 -10.83
CA ASP A 41 7.55 0.49 -11.25
C ASP A 41 6.96 0.76 -12.63
N GLU A 42 6.09 1.75 -12.74
CA GLU A 42 5.42 2.05 -14.01
C GLU A 42 6.38 2.52 -15.11
N ALA A 43 7.52 3.12 -14.72
CA ALA A 43 8.52 3.56 -15.68
C ALA A 43 9.30 2.38 -16.25
N GLU A 44 9.40 1.28 -15.50
CA GLU A 44 10.09 0.05 -15.91
C GLU A 44 9.13 -0.93 -16.61
N GLU A 45 7.88 -1.01 -16.16
CA GLU A 45 6.86 -1.94 -16.66
C GLU A 45 5.56 -1.23 -17.11
N PRO A 46 5.63 -0.32 -18.10
CA PRO A 46 4.49 0.48 -18.51
C PRO A 46 3.33 -0.34 -19.10
N GLU A 47 3.61 -1.43 -19.81
CA GLU A 47 2.57 -2.30 -20.38
C GLU A 47 1.74 -2.99 -19.30
N LEU A 48 2.40 -3.45 -18.23
CA LEU A 48 1.73 -4.06 -17.09
C LEU A 48 0.92 -3.01 -16.31
N ALA A 49 1.51 -1.86 -16.00
CA ALA A 49 0.83 -0.74 -15.33
C ALA A 49 -0.44 -0.31 -16.06
N ASN A 50 -0.37 -0.14 -17.39
CA ASN A 50 -1.51 0.25 -18.23
C ASN A 50 -2.63 -0.81 -18.30
N SER A 51 -2.41 -2.04 -17.82
CA SER A 51 -3.45 -3.08 -17.77
C SER A 51 -4.37 -2.97 -16.55
N TYR A 52 -4.04 -2.11 -15.57
CA TYR A 52 -4.81 -1.90 -14.35
C TYR A 52 -5.57 -0.57 -14.37
N ASP A 53 -6.67 -0.49 -13.59
CA ASP A 53 -7.54 0.70 -13.52
C ASP A 53 -7.21 1.59 -12.31
N TYR A 54 -6.15 2.38 -12.43
CA TYR A 54 -5.78 3.37 -11.42
C TYR A 54 -5.20 4.64 -12.07
N TYR A 55 -5.26 5.76 -11.36
CA TYR A 55 -4.88 7.08 -11.92
C TYR A 55 -3.67 7.71 -11.24
N TYR A 56 -3.37 7.33 -9.99
CA TYR A 56 -2.30 7.94 -9.20
C TYR A 56 -1.39 6.89 -8.57
N VAL A 57 -0.16 7.29 -8.27
CA VAL A 57 0.76 6.49 -7.45
C VAL A 57 1.11 7.20 -6.15
N PRO A 58 1.38 6.46 -5.06
CA PRO A 58 1.33 4.99 -4.95
C PRO A 58 -0.09 4.43 -5.01
N THR A 59 -0.25 3.25 -5.60
CA THR A 59 -1.53 2.50 -5.57
C THR A 59 -1.30 1.10 -5.03
N TYR A 60 -2.11 0.71 -4.05
CA TYR A 60 -2.08 -0.61 -3.43
C TYR A 60 -3.32 -1.42 -3.82
N TYR A 61 -3.09 -2.67 -4.21
CA TYR A 61 -4.10 -3.71 -4.37
C TYR A 61 -3.87 -4.80 -3.33
N VAL A 62 -4.95 -5.35 -2.77
CA VAL A 62 -4.91 -6.48 -1.83
C VAL A 62 -5.83 -7.58 -2.36
N GLY A 63 -5.28 -8.74 -2.71
CA GLY A 63 -6.04 -9.85 -3.30
C GLY A 63 -6.79 -9.46 -4.57
N GLY A 64 -6.19 -8.60 -5.40
CA GLY A 64 -6.76 -8.08 -6.64
C GLY A 64 -7.73 -6.90 -6.50
N GLU A 65 -8.05 -6.45 -5.29
CA GLU A 65 -8.93 -5.29 -5.06
C GLU A 65 -8.12 -4.03 -4.75
N LYS A 66 -8.41 -2.91 -5.40
CA LYS A 66 -7.75 -1.62 -5.12
C LYS A 66 -8.18 -1.12 -3.75
N VAL A 67 -7.22 -0.91 -2.85
CA VAL A 67 -7.48 -0.51 -1.46
C VAL A 67 -6.99 0.89 -1.12
N HIS A 68 -5.99 1.40 -1.83
CA HIS A 68 -5.46 2.75 -1.66
C HIS A 68 -4.91 3.28 -2.97
N GLU A 69 -5.07 4.59 -3.21
CA GLU A 69 -4.56 5.29 -4.40
C GLU A 69 -4.19 6.73 -4.02
N GLY A 70 -2.97 7.14 -4.34
CA GLY A 70 -2.50 8.52 -4.18
C GLY A 70 -1.77 8.78 -2.86
N HIS A 71 -1.99 9.95 -2.28
CA HIS A 71 -1.30 10.35 -1.05
C HIS A 71 -1.68 9.42 0.11
N ALA A 72 -0.67 8.82 0.73
CA ALA A 72 -0.86 7.88 1.85
C ALA A 72 -0.38 8.49 3.17
N GLU A 73 -1.23 8.37 4.19
CA GLU A 73 -0.84 8.51 5.59
C GLU A 73 -0.49 7.14 6.19
N ARG A 74 0.02 7.14 7.43
CA ARG A 74 0.45 5.89 8.09
C ARG A 74 -0.71 4.91 8.23
N GLU A 75 -1.88 5.41 8.60
CA GLU A 75 -3.12 4.67 8.78
C GLU A 75 -3.63 4.03 7.49
N ASP A 76 -3.36 4.66 6.33
CA ASP A 76 -3.70 4.09 5.04
C ASP A 76 -2.85 2.85 4.74
N ILE A 77 -1.53 2.95 4.95
CA ILE A 77 -0.62 1.83 4.74
C ILE A 77 -0.89 0.72 5.75
N GLU A 78 -1.17 1.07 7.01
CA GLU A 78 -1.55 0.11 8.04
C GLU A 78 -2.81 -0.68 7.63
N ARG A 79 -3.84 0.02 7.12
CA ARG A 79 -5.07 -0.61 6.63
C ARG A 79 -4.78 -1.61 5.50
N VAL A 80 -3.90 -1.28 4.56
CA VAL A 80 -3.50 -2.17 3.45
C VAL A 80 -2.97 -3.50 4.02
N PHE A 81 -2.02 -3.43 4.95
CA PHE A 81 -1.37 -4.62 5.48
C PHE A 81 -2.25 -5.39 6.49
N CYS A 82 -3.11 -4.72 7.27
CA CYS A 82 -4.12 -5.41 8.05
C CYS A 82 -5.08 -6.23 7.16
N LEU A 83 -5.57 -5.62 6.06
CA LEU A 83 -6.44 -6.32 5.10
C LEU A 83 -5.72 -7.52 4.46
N ALA A 84 -4.43 -7.38 4.15
CA ALA A 84 -3.62 -8.46 3.60
C ALA A 84 -3.33 -9.56 4.63
N ALA A 85 -3.06 -9.21 5.88
CA ALA A 85 -2.88 -10.15 6.98
C ALA A 85 -4.18 -10.90 7.34
N GLY A 86 -5.34 -10.29 7.07
CA GLY A 86 -6.65 -10.78 7.52
C GLY A 86 -6.95 -10.38 8.97
N GLU A 87 -6.31 -9.32 9.43
CA GLU A 87 -6.44 -8.76 10.77
C GLU A 87 -7.42 -7.59 10.76
N PRO A 88 -8.17 -7.37 11.84
CA PRO A 88 -8.93 -6.12 11.98
C PRO A 88 -7.92 -4.97 11.99
N ALA A 89 -8.09 -4.00 11.09
CA ALA A 89 -7.34 -2.75 11.17
C ALA A 89 -7.49 -2.20 12.60
N ALA A 90 -6.38 -1.80 13.22
CA ALA A 90 -6.39 -1.24 14.57
C ALA A 90 -7.48 -0.17 14.61
N ALA A 91 -8.54 -0.43 15.38
CA ALA A 91 -9.73 0.39 15.37
C ALA A 91 -9.31 1.84 15.58
N SER A 92 -9.60 2.69 14.59
CA SER A 92 -9.43 4.14 14.67
C SER A 92 -10.06 4.62 15.98
N VAL A 93 -9.22 4.86 16.97
CA VAL A 93 -9.62 5.56 18.19
C VAL A 93 -9.82 7.02 17.81
N ASN A 94 -11.06 7.34 17.43
CA ASN A 94 -11.68 8.66 17.34
C ASN A 94 -10.76 9.86 17.11
N GLY A 95 -10.86 10.44 15.91
CA GLY A 95 -10.46 11.81 15.62
C GLY A 95 -11.45 12.49 14.69
N GLY A 96 -12.71 12.61 15.11
CA GLY A 96 -13.63 13.53 14.44
C GLY A 96 -13.12 14.97 14.55
N GLN A 97 -13.24 15.72 13.45
CA GLN A 97 -13.44 17.17 13.35
C GLN A 97 -13.58 17.47 11.85
N HIS A 98 -14.83 17.60 11.36
CA HIS A 98 -15.52 18.86 11.06
C HIS A 98 -14.95 19.60 9.85
#